data_AF-A0AAW2D3R1-F1
#
_entry.id   AF-A0AAW2D3R1-F1
#
_cell.length_a   1.000
_cell.length_b   1.000
_cell.length_c   1.000
_cell.angle_alpha   90.00
_cell.angle_beta   90.00
_cell.angle_gamma   90.00
#
_symmetry.space_group_name_H-M   'P 1'
#
loop_
_entity.id
_entity.type
_entity.pdbx_description
1 polymer ?
#
loop_
_entity_poly.entity_id
_entity_poly.type
_entity_poly.pdbx_seq_one_letter_code
_entity_poly.pdbx_strand_id
1 'polypeptide(L)'
;MGSNQVVSLLTNIARAALGLGAAATALNSSLYTVDGGQRTVIFDCVRGILNKTVGEGTHFLVPWLQKPFIFDIRTKPNTFSSISGTKDLQMVNLTLRVLSCPEVARLSEIVQTLGLKYDEKVIPSIGNEVLKVVVAQFNVDQLLTGHPQVLALVRNGLTERAKNFNIVLDDVAILND
;
A
#
# COMPACT_ATOMS: atom_id res chain seq x y z
N MET A 1 -14.61 -55.37 35.12
CA MET A 1 -15.28 -54.99 33.84
C MET A 1 -15.56 -53.48 33.69
N GLY A 2 -15.44 -52.65 34.73
CA GLY A 2 -15.71 -51.19 34.63
C GLY A 2 -14.58 -50.32 34.06
N SER A 3 -13.31 -50.72 34.15
CA SER A 3 -12.17 -49.89 33.72
C SER A 3 -12.13 -49.66 32.20
N ASN A 4 -12.38 -50.69 31.39
CA ASN A 4 -12.34 -50.56 29.92
C ASN A 4 -13.48 -49.71 29.37
N GLN A 5 -14.66 -49.74 30.01
CA GLN A 5 -15.78 -48.86 29.64
C GLN A 5 -15.43 -47.39 29.92
N VAL A 6 -14.87 -47.09 31.08
CA VAL A 6 -14.43 -45.73 31.43
C VAL A 6 -13.33 -45.22 30.49
N VAL A 7 -12.34 -46.05 30.15
CA VAL A 7 -11.27 -45.68 29.19
C VAL A 7 -11.81 -45.41 27.79
N SER A 8 -12.79 -46.20 27.33
CA SER A 8 -13.43 -45.99 26.01
C SER A 8 -14.24 -44.69 25.95
N LEU A 9 -14.95 -44.36 27.03
CA LEU A 9 -15.69 -43.09 27.15
C LEU A 9 -14.74 -41.90 27.15
N LEU A 10 -13.65 -41.96 27.93
CA LEU A 10 -12.62 -40.91 27.96
C LEU A 10 -11.97 -40.72 26.59
N THR A 11 -11.70 -41.79 25.85
CA THR A 11 -11.11 -41.72 24.51
C THR A 11 -12.07 -41.08 23.50
N ASN A 12 -13.36 -41.40 23.57
CA ASN A 12 -14.38 -40.80 22.69
C ASN A 12 -14.59 -39.32 23.01
N ILE A 13 -14.61 -38.95 24.30
CA ILE A 13 -14.68 -37.54 24.73
C ILE A 13 -13.43 -36.79 24.27
N ALA A 14 -12.23 -37.36 24.40
CA ALA A 14 -11.00 -36.75 23.93
C ALA A 14 -11.00 -36.53 22.41
N ARG A 15 -11.48 -37.49 21.62
CA ARG A 15 -11.64 -37.35 20.16
C ARG A 15 -12.66 -36.27 19.79
N ALA A 16 -13.80 -36.24 20.47
CA ALA A 16 -14.81 -35.20 20.25
C ALA A 16 -14.28 -33.81 20.61
N ALA A 17 -13.57 -33.68 21.73
CA ALA A 17 -12.95 -32.43 22.15
C ALA A 17 -11.88 -31.95 21.16
N LEU A 18 -11.03 -32.86 20.66
CA LEU A 18 -10.04 -32.55 19.62
C LEU A 18 -10.70 -32.12 18.30
N GLY A 19 -11.75 -32.82 17.86
CA GLY A 19 -12.48 -32.48 16.64
C GLY A 19 -13.15 -31.11 16.74
N LEU A 20 -13.82 -30.82 17.86
CA LEU A 20 -14.44 -29.52 18.12
C LEU A 20 -13.41 -28.40 18.25
N GLY A 21 -12.28 -28.66 18.93
CA GLY A 21 -11.18 -27.70 19.05
C GLY A 21 -10.54 -27.37 17.70
N ALA A 22 -10.29 -28.38 16.86
CA ALA A 22 -9.78 -28.19 15.51
C ALA A 22 -10.77 -27.42 14.62
N ALA A 23 -12.07 -27.72 14.69
CA ALA A 23 -13.09 -27.01 13.94
C ALA A 23 -13.21 -25.54 14.39
N ALA A 24 -13.23 -25.28 15.69
CA ALA A 24 -13.33 -23.92 16.23
C ALA A 24 -12.11 -23.07 15.86
N THR A 25 -10.91 -23.64 15.92
CA THR A 25 -9.67 -22.95 15.51
C THR A 25 -9.63 -22.69 14.01
N ALA A 26 -10.08 -23.65 13.19
CA ALA A 26 -10.21 -23.46 11.75
C ALA A 26 -11.21 -22.33 11.42
N LEU A 27 -12.39 -22.31 12.03
CA LEU A 27 -13.37 -21.25 11.82
C LEU A 27 -12.84 -19.87 12.24
N ASN A 28 -12.22 -19.79 13.41
CA ASN A 28 -11.66 -18.53 13.91
C ASN A 28 -10.52 -18.00 13.02
N SER A 29 -9.67 -18.89 12.49
CA SER A 29 -8.59 -18.51 11.57
C SER A 29 -9.05 -18.20 10.15
N SER A 30 -10.28 -18.60 9.79
CA SER A 30 -10.86 -18.37 8.46
C SER A 30 -11.56 -17.02 8.34
N LEU A 31 -11.82 -16.33 9.43
CA LEU A 31 -12.50 -15.03 9.43
C LEU A 31 -11.49 -13.91 9.61
N TYR A 32 -11.64 -12.87 8.80
CA TYR A 32 -10.91 -11.61 8.95
C TYR A 32 -11.84 -10.43 8.67
N THR A 33 -11.55 -9.29 9.28
CA THR A 33 -12.34 -8.07 9.10
C THR A 33 -11.48 -6.98 8.48
N VAL A 34 -12.08 -6.23 7.57
CA VAL A 34 -11.48 -5.09 6.89
C VAL A 34 -12.20 -3.83 7.35
N ASP A 35 -11.45 -2.88 7.90
CA ASP A 35 -12.00 -1.65 8.42
C ASP A 35 -12.42 -0.69 7.28
N GLY A 36 -13.29 0.26 7.62
CA GLY A 36 -13.71 1.32 6.70
C GLY A 36 -12.52 2.16 6.21
N GLY A 37 -12.45 2.40 4.91
CA GLY A 37 -11.31 3.10 4.28
C GLY A 37 -10.07 2.23 4.10
N GLN A 38 -10.21 0.90 4.24
CA GLN A 38 -9.20 -0.08 3.83
C GLN A 38 -9.74 -0.99 2.72
N ARG A 39 -8.82 -1.62 2.00
CA ARG A 39 -9.09 -2.63 0.99
C ARG A 39 -8.09 -3.76 1.11
N THR A 40 -8.53 -4.98 0.85
CA THR A 40 -7.69 -6.16 0.96
C THR A 40 -7.41 -6.77 -0.38
N VAL A 41 -6.15 -7.11 -0.61
CA VAL A 41 -5.70 -7.96 -1.72
C VAL A 41 -5.37 -9.32 -1.14
N ILE A 42 -6.01 -10.37 -1.67
CA ILE A 42 -5.77 -11.73 -1.20
C ILE A 42 -4.66 -12.35 -2.04
N PHE A 43 -3.65 -12.90 -1.37
CA PHE A 43 -2.68 -13.80 -1.96
C PHE A 43 -3.10 -15.24 -1.73
N ASP A 44 -3.14 -16.03 -2.79
CA ASP A 44 -3.39 -17.47 -2.78
C ASP A 44 -2.07 -18.18 -3.12
N CYS A 45 -1.68 -19.17 -2.30
CA CYS A 45 -0.43 -19.92 -2.51
C CYS A 45 -0.38 -20.66 -3.86
N VAL A 46 -1.52 -21.00 -4.48
CA VAL A 46 -1.58 -21.72 -5.76
C VAL A 46 -1.72 -20.77 -6.95
N ARG A 47 -2.54 -19.71 -6.80
CA ARG A 47 -2.89 -18.79 -7.90
C ARG A 47 -2.13 -17.46 -7.87
N GLY A 48 -1.38 -17.19 -6.80
CA GLY A 48 -0.74 -15.91 -6.56
C GLY A 48 -1.74 -14.84 -6.10
N ILE A 49 -1.50 -13.58 -6.48
CA ILE A 49 -2.35 -12.45 -6.09
C ILE A 49 -3.66 -12.49 -6.87
N LEU A 50 -4.80 -12.48 -6.18
CA LEU A 50 -6.11 -12.43 -6.80
C LEU A 50 -6.36 -11.04 -7.41
N ASN A 51 -6.91 -11.02 -8.63
CA ASN A 51 -7.22 -9.78 -9.36
C ASN A 51 -8.37 -8.97 -8.75
N LYS A 52 -9.09 -9.53 -7.78
CA LYS A 52 -10.22 -8.87 -7.14
C LYS A 52 -9.81 -8.30 -5.79
N THR A 53 -10.00 -7.00 -5.63
CA THR A 53 -9.92 -6.32 -4.34
C THR A 53 -11.17 -6.58 -3.51
N VAL A 54 -10.96 -6.83 -2.22
CA VAL A 54 -12.01 -7.04 -1.23
C VAL A 54 -12.28 -5.74 -0.48
N GLY A 55 -13.57 -5.43 -0.33
CA GLY A 55 -14.06 -4.24 0.37
C GLY A 55 -14.00 -4.37 1.89
N GLU A 56 -14.53 -3.35 2.57
CA GLU A 56 -14.74 -3.38 4.02
C GLU A 56 -15.71 -4.51 4.46
N GLY A 57 -15.65 -4.88 5.73
CA GLY A 57 -16.49 -5.90 6.35
C GLY A 57 -15.76 -7.19 6.70
N THR A 58 -16.49 -8.18 7.22
CA THR A 58 -15.96 -9.49 7.59
C THR A 58 -16.02 -10.43 6.40
N HIS A 59 -14.89 -11.01 6.05
CA HIS A 59 -14.71 -11.90 4.92
C HIS A 59 -14.15 -13.24 5.37
N PHE A 60 -14.42 -14.26 4.55
CA PHE A 60 -13.89 -15.60 4.75
C PHE A 60 -12.64 -15.80 3.89
N LEU A 61 -11.61 -16.40 4.47
CA LEU A 61 -10.43 -16.89 3.78
C LEU A 61 -10.21 -18.35 4.14
N VAL A 62 -9.57 -19.09 3.23
CA VAL A 62 -9.07 -20.43 3.56
C VAL A 62 -7.76 -20.23 4.31
N PRO A 63 -7.67 -20.59 5.61
CA PRO A 63 -6.41 -20.51 6.35
C PRO A 63 -5.36 -21.36 5.61
N TRP A 64 -4.05 -21.21 5.87
CA TRP A 64 -2.92 -21.87 5.16
C TRP A 64 -2.77 -21.59 3.64
N LEU A 65 -3.85 -21.52 2.87
CA LEU A 65 -3.83 -21.31 1.43
C LEU A 65 -3.87 -19.83 1.04
N GLN A 66 -4.58 -19.01 1.83
CA GLN A 66 -4.80 -17.60 1.53
C GLN A 66 -4.21 -16.69 2.61
N LYS A 67 -3.67 -15.55 2.19
CA LYS A 67 -3.14 -14.50 3.05
C LYS A 67 -3.75 -13.14 2.65
N PRO A 68 -4.43 -12.43 3.56
CA PRO A 68 -4.98 -11.12 3.27
C PRO A 68 -3.92 -10.04 3.48
N PHE A 69 -3.68 -9.23 2.46
CA PHE A 69 -2.88 -8.01 2.58
C PHE A 69 -3.83 -6.82 2.65
N ILE A 70 -3.92 -6.21 3.83
CA ILE A 70 -4.80 -5.07 4.09
C ILE A 70 -4.04 -3.78 3.77
N PHE A 71 -4.62 -2.97 2.90
CA PHE A 71 -4.09 -1.68 2.50
C PHE A 71 -5.03 -0.57 2.93
N ASP A 72 -4.43 0.51 3.40
CA ASP A 72 -5.13 1.77 3.58
C ASP A 72 -5.24 2.47 2.22
N ILE A 73 -6.47 2.82 1.84
CA ILE A 73 -6.76 3.53 0.59
C ILE A 73 -6.93 5.04 0.82
N ARG A 74 -6.74 5.51 2.05
CA ARG A 74 -6.78 6.93 2.37
C ARG A 74 -5.52 7.63 1.89
N THR A 75 -5.66 8.93 1.67
CA THR A 75 -4.56 9.83 1.34
C THR A 75 -3.52 9.83 2.46
N LYS A 76 -2.27 9.53 2.10
CA LYS A 76 -1.13 9.56 3.01
C LYS A 76 -0.10 10.60 2.57
N PRO A 77 0.48 11.35 3.52
CA PRO A 77 1.60 12.22 3.23
C PRO A 77 2.89 11.41 3.06
N ASN A 78 3.60 11.68 1.97
CA ASN A 78 4.95 11.19 1.70
C ASN A 78 5.87 12.40 1.53
N THR A 79 6.93 12.47 2.32
CA THR A 79 7.91 13.56 2.25
C THR A 79 9.25 12.98 1.81
N PHE A 80 9.89 13.61 0.83
CA PHE A 80 11.23 13.25 0.38
C PHE A 80 12.01 14.50 -0.06
N SER A 81 13.33 14.45 0.09
CA SER A 81 14.23 15.50 -0.36
C SER A 81 15.06 15.03 -1.55
N SER A 82 15.37 15.96 -2.44
CA SER A 82 16.16 15.71 -3.64
C SER A 82 17.06 16.87 -3.96
N ILE A 83 18.30 16.58 -4.31
CA ILE A 83 19.26 17.58 -4.78
C ILE A 83 19.18 17.61 -6.31
N SER A 84 18.81 18.76 -6.87
CA SER A 84 18.66 18.97 -8.31
C SER A 84 19.47 20.17 -8.79
N GLY A 85 20.00 20.07 -10.01
CA GLY A 85 20.73 21.17 -10.67
C GLY A 85 19.76 22.11 -11.37
N THR A 86 19.94 23.41 -11.17
CA THR A 86 19.19 24.47 -11.86
C THR A 86 19.78 24.79 -13.23
N LYS A 87 19.09 25.66 -13.98
CA LYS A 87 19.55 26.14 -15.29
C LYS A 87 20.93 26.83 -15.22
N ASP A 88 21.23 27.49 -14.11
CA ASP A 88 22.53 28.15 -13.86
C ASP A 88 23.59 27.19 -13.29
N LEU A 89 23.34 25.88 -13.36
CA LEU A 89 24.21 24.81 -12.82
C LEU A 89 24.43 24.90 -11.30
N GLN A 90 23.54 25.57 -10.58
CA GLN A 90 23.58 25.61 -9.12
C GLN A 90 22.80 24.42 -8.55
N MET A 91 23.35 23.80 -7.51
CA MET A 91 22.71 22.66 -6.85
C MET A 91 21.77 23.18 -5.76
N VAL A 92 20.50 22.80 -5.84
CA VAL A 92 19.47 23.16 -4.86
C VAL A 92 18.91 21.90 -4.23
N ASN A 93 18.79 21.89 -2.91
CA ASN A 93 18.08 20.84 -2.19
C ASN A 93 16.61 21.26 -2.03
N LEU A 94 15.71 20.45 -2.58
CA LEU A 94 14.27 20.70 -2.49
C LEU A 94 13.61 19.54 -1.73
N THR A 95 12.78 19.89 -0.76
CA THR A 95 11.95 18.93 -0.04
C THR A 95 10.52 19.02 -0.54
N LEU A 96 9.97 17.91 -1.00
CA LEU A 96 8.58 17.81 -1.43
C LEU A 96 7.76 17.02 -0.42
N ARG A 97 6.55 17.51 -0.16
CA ARG A 97 5.49 16.76 0.51
C ARG A 97 4.39 16.46 -0.50
N VAL A 98 4.09 15.18 -0.66
CA VAL A 98 3.10 14.68 -1.61
C VAL A 98 2.01 13.96 -0.84
N LEU A 99 0.76 14.33 -1.08
CA LEU A 99 -0.41 13.61 -0.60
C LEU A 99 -0.87 12.65 -1.70
N SER A 100 -0.83 11.35 -1.44
CA SER A 100 -1.19 10.33 -2.42
C SER A 100 -2.03 9.20 -1.84
N CYS A 101 -2.85 8.60 -2.69
CA CYS A 101 -3.61 7.38 -2.40
C CYS A 101 -3.56 6.41 -3.60
N PRO A 102 -3.66 5.10 -3.38
CA PRO A 102 -3.68 4.13 -4.48
C PRO A 102 -5.04 4.10 -5.18
N GLU A 103 -5.05 3.79 -6.47
CA GLU A 103 -6.29 3.53 -7.18
C GLU A 103 -6.91 2.20 -6.74
N VAL A 104 -8.08 2.27 -6.10
CA VAL A 104 -8.77 1.11 -5.50
C VAL A 104 -9.06 0.00 -6.50
N ALA A 105 -9.40 0.35 -7.74
CA ALA A 105 -9.73 -0.59 -8.80
C ALA A 105 -8.52 -1.41 -9.28
N ARG A 106 -7.30 -0.85 -9.15
CA ARG A 106 -6.06 -1.46 -9.64
C ARG A 106 -5.12 -1.88 -8.51
N LEU A 107 -5.60 -1.92 -7.27
CA LEU A 107 -4.77 -2.24 -6.10
C LEU A 107 -4.10 -3.62 -6.21
N SER A 108 -4.77 -4.64 -6.75
CA SER A 108 -4.15 -5.95 -6.99
C SER A 108 -2.96 -5.87 -7.95
N GLU A 109 -3.06 -5.04 -8.99
CA GLU A 109 -2.00 -4.82 -9.98
C GLU A 109 -0.82 -4.04 -9.38
N ILE A 110 -1.11 -3.02 -8.56
CA ILE A 110 -0.09 -2.26 -7.81
C ILE A 110 0.74 -3.22 -6.95
N VAL A 111 0.10 -4.12 -6.23
CA VAL A 111 0.79 -5.08 -5.36
C VAL A 111 1.60 -6.10 -6.16
N GLN A 112 1.10 -6.54 -7.31
CA GLN A 112 1.83 -7.46 -8.20
C GLN A 112 3.07 -6.81 -8.82
N THR A 113 2.98 -5.55 -9.23
CA THR A 113 4.04 -4.87 -10.00
C THR A 113 5.03 -4.09 -9.12
N LEU A 114 4.54 -3.40 -8.10
CA LEU A 114 5.32 -2.49 -7.24
C LEU A 114 5.61 -3.11 -5.85
N GLY A 115 4.81 -4.09 -5.45
CA GLY A 115 4.91 -4.76 -4.16
C GLY A 115 4.09 -4.09 -3.05
N LEU A 116 4.23 -4.62 -1.83
CA LEU A 116 3.47 -4.16 -0.66
C LEU A 116 3.84 -2.73 -0.21
N LYS A 117 5.09 -2.32 -0.44
CA LYS A 117 5.68 -1.01 -0.05
C LYS A 117 5.84 -0.11 -1.27
N TYR A 118 4.76 0.06 -2.03
CA TYR A 118 4.79 0.83 -3.28
C TYR A 118 4.96 2.34 -3.01
N ASP A 119 4.35 2.84 -1.94
CA ASP A 119 4.37 4.25 -1.52
C ASP A 119 5.78 4.73 -1.14
N GLU A 120 6.52 3.95 -0.36
CA GLU A 120 7.89 4.25 0.08
C GLU A 120 8.89 4.31 -1.09
N LYS A 121 8.62 3.61 -2.20
CA LYS A 121 9.57 3.43 -3.30
C LYS A 121 9.24 4.28 -4.52
N VAL A 122 7.97 4.28 -4.94
CA VAL A 122 7.57 4.85 -6.23
C VAL A 122 7.53 6.36 -6.15
N ILE A 123 6.97 6.93 -5.07
CA ILE A 123 6.80 8.38 -4.93
C ILE A 123 8.13 9.13 -4.94
N PRO A 124 9.17 8.74 -4.17
CA PRO A 124 10.48 9.40 -4.24
C PRO A 124 11.15 9.21 -5.61
N SER A 125 10.95 8.05 -6.26
CA SER A 125 11.56 7.76 -7.57
C SER A 125 11.01 8.68 -8.66
N ILE A 126 9.68 8.76 -8.80
CA ILE A 126 9.04 9.66 -9.78
C ILE A 126 9.24 11.13 -9.38
N GLY A 127 9.29 11.40 -8.08
CA GLY A 127 9.64 12.67 -7.48
C GLY A 127 10.96 13.23 -8.01
N ASN A 128 12.01 12.43 -7.85
CA ASN A 128 13.35 12.76 -8.30
C ASN A 128 13.44 12.95 -9.81
N GLU A 129 12.72 12.15 -10.59
CA GLU A 129 12.68 12.27 -12.05
C GLU A 129 12.06 13.61 -12.47
N VAL A 130 10.86 13.92 -11.97
CA VAL A 130 10.12 15.14 -12.33
C VAL A 130 10.84 16.38 -11.83
N LEU A 131 11.36 16.37 -10.60
CA LEU A 131 12.13 17.49 -10.05
C LEU A 131 13.33 17.84 -10.93
N LYS A 132 14.11 16.84 -11.38
CA LYS A 132 15.25 17.08 -12.25
C LYS A 132 14.85 17.78 -13.56
N VAL A 133 13.73 17.37 -14.16
CA VAL A 133 13.25 17.95 -15.43
C VAL A 133 12.71 19.37 -15.24
N VAL A 134 11.97 19.62 -14.16
CA VAL A 134 11.38 20.95 -13.91
C VAL A 134 12.44 21.94 -13.44
N VAL A 135 13.26 21.58 -12.46
CA VAL A 135 14.26 22.46 -11.85
C VAL A 135 15.33 22.90 -12.86
N ALA A 136 15.69 22.03 -13.81
CA ALA A 136 16.65 22.37 -14.87
C ALA A 136 16.17 23.50 -15.81
N GLN A 137 14.88 23.85 -15.81
CA GLN A 137 14.32 24.91 -16.65
C GLN A 137 14.36 26.29 -15.99
N PHE A 138 14.56 26.36 -14.67
CA PHE A 138 14.50 27.58 -13.88
C PHE A 138 15.85 27.95 -13.27
N ASN A 139 16.05 29.25 -13.08
CA ASN A 139 17.15 29.81 -12.29
C ASN A 139 16.79 29.80 -10.79
N VAL A 140 17.78 29.87 -9.90
CA VAL A 140 17.53 29.84 -8.44
C VAL A 140 16.60 30.98 -8.00
N ASP A 141 16.82 32.19 -8.50
CA ASP A 141 15.98 33.35 -8.18
C ASP A 141 14.52 33.15 -8.61
N GLN A 142 14.30 32.45 -9.73
CA GLN A 142 12.97 32.13 -10.26
C GLN A 142 12.29 31.00 -9.48
N LEU A 143 13.05 30.05 -8.92
CA LEU A 143 12.48 29.01 -8.05
C LEU A 143 11.89 29.62 -6.77
N LEU A 144 12.55 30.64 -6.22
CA LEU A 144 12.09 31.35 -5.02
C LEU A 144 10.91 32.28 -5.32
N THR A 145 11.01 33.10 -6.37
CA THR A 145 10.00 34.13 -6.70
C THR A 145 8.81 33.58 -7.49
N GLY A 146 9.05 32.63 -8.39
CA GLY A 146 8.08 31.98 -9.27
C GLY A 146 7.51 30.67 -8.72
N HIS A 147 7.61 30.45 -7.40
CA HIS A 147 7.21 29.22 -6.71
C HIS A 147 5.84 28.65 -7.14
N PRO A 148 4.77 29.47 -7.33
CA PRO A 148 3.47 28.94 -7.78
C PRO A 148 3.52 28.28 -9.17
N GLN A 149 4.30 28.85 -10.09
CA GLN A 149 4.45 28.31 -11.46
C GLN A 149 5.25 27.00 -11.45
N VAL A 150 6.32 26.95 -10.67
CA VAL A 150 7.15 25.74 -10.51
C VAL A 150 6.32 24.62 -9.88
N LEU A 151 5.55 24.93 -8.83
CA LEU A 151 4.70 23.94 -8.16
C LEU A 151 3.64 23.37 -9.11
N ALA A 152 3.02 24.19 -9.96
CA ALA A 152 2.06 23.73 -10.95
C ALA A 152 2.69 22.75 -11.95
N LEU A 153 3.92 23.03 -12.43
CA LEU A 153 4.65 22.14 -13.34
C LEU A 153 5.03 20.83 -12.65
N VAL A 154 5.53 20.89 -11.41
CA VAL A 154 5.85 19.69 -10.62
C VAL A 154 4.60 18.84 -10.39
N ARG A 155 3.48 19.46 -10.00
CA ARG A 155 2.20 18.76 -9.78
C ARG A 155 1.73 18.04 -11.04
N ASN A 156 1.76 18.71 -12.18
CA ASN A 156 1.35 18.13 -13.46
C ASN A 156 2.25 16.96 -13.86
N GLY A 157 3.57 17.15 -13.80
CA GLY A 157 4.53 16.09 -14.10
C GLY A 157 4.38 14.88 -13.17
N LEU A 158 4.23 15.09 -11.87
CA LEU A 158 4.04 13.99 -10.92
C LEU A 158 2.71 13.26 -11.15
N THR A 159 1.64 13.99 -11.45
CA THR A 159 0.32 13.41 -11.72
C THR A 159 0.35 12.54 -12.97
N GLU A 160 1.03 12.99 -14.03
CA GLU A 160 1.19 12.20 -15.25
C GLU A 160 2.02 10.93 -14.99
N ARG A 161 3.14 11.05 -14.27
CA ARG A 161 4.00 9.90 -13.96
C ARG A 161 3.31 8.90 -13.03
N ALA A 162 2.59 9.36 -12.01
CA ALA A 162 1.91 8.51 -11.04
C ALA A 162 0.74 7.72 -11.63
N LYS A 163 0.06 8.26 -12.64
CA LYS A 163 -0.99 7.53 -13.38
C LYS A 163 -0.47 6.22 -13.99
N ASN A 164 0.78 6.20 -14.47
CA ASN A 164 1.39 4.98 -15.01
C ASN A 164 1.58 3.88 -13.95
N PHE A 165 1.57 4.26 -12.67
CA PHE A 165 1.71 3.36 -11.52
C PHE A 165 0.38 3.14 -10.78
N ASN A 166 -0.73 3.65 -11.31
CA ASN A 166 -2.07 3.59 -10.69
C ASN A 166 -2.12 4.25 -9.30
N ILE A 167 -1.35 5.32 -9.12
CA ILE A 167 -1.35 6.12 -7.90
C ILE A 167 -2.00 7.47 -8.20
N VAL A 168 -2.91 7.89 -7.33
CA VAL A 168 -3.60 9.17 -7.40
C VAL A 168 -2.89 10.17 -6.49
N LEU A 169 -2.61 11.36 -7.03
CA LEU A 169 -2.10 12.50 -6.26
C LEU A 169 -3.24 13.45 -5.92
N ASP A 170 -3.41 13.71 -4.62
CA ASP A 170 -4.38 14.67 -4.13
C ASP A 170 -3.77 16.07 -4.01
N ASP A 171 -2.52 16.15 -3.51
CA ASP A 171 -1.82 17.42 -3.37
C ASP A 171 -0.30 17.30 -3.39
N VAL A 172 0.38 18.39 -3.77
CA VAL A 172 1.84 18.50 -3.78
C VAL A 172 2.21 19.86 -3.21
N ALA A 173 3.16 19.88 -2.29
CA ALA A 173 3.73 21.08 -1.73
C ALA A 173 5.26 20.98 -1.69
N ILE A 174 5.94 22.10 -1.93
CA ILE A 174 7.36 22.24 -1.64
C ILE A 174 7.47 22.78 -0.21
N LEU A 175 8.32 22.14 0.58
CA LEU A 175 8.67 22.58 1.92
C LEU A 175 9.94 23.43 1.84
N ASN A 176 9.90 24.61 2.43
CA ASN A 176 11.07 25.45 2.64
C ASN A 176 11.64 25.09 4.02
N ASP A 177 12.82 24.48 4.05
CA ASP A 177 13.66 24.34 5.25
C ASP A 177 14.97 25.13 5.05
#